data_AF-A0A2V6K9D8-F1
#
_entry.id   AF-A0A2V6K9D8-F1
#
_cell.length_a   1.000
_cell.length_b   1.000
_cell.length_c   1.000
_cell.angle_alpha   90.00
_cell.angle_beta   90.00
_cell.angle_gamma   90.00
#
_symmetry.space_group_name_H-M   'P 1'
#
loop_
_entity.id
_entity.type
_entity.pdbx_description
1 polymer ?
#
loop_
_entity_poly.entity_id
_entity_poly.type
_entity_poly.pdbx_seq_one_letter_code
_entity_poly.pdbx_strand_id
1 'polypeptide(L)'
;MVEKGRHAARQLARPVEDLGISVVDLSEKVFPSIEDRKFASDFLQSLHQPIIAIHPGSGSKEKNWPLENWIALFSRSGGFLNAAGRLGTRPCLLVVSGEADELLAARLEHEWKDQDVRFAKKLPLPHLAAVLERLIFIGHDSGISHLAAAAGANCILLFGPTDPSVWAPRNPNVQVLRAASGNVRALEVAEVEAAVAACL
;
A
#
# COMPACT_ATOMS: atom_id res chain seq x y z
N MET A 1 -17.55 14.98 -13.75
CA MET A 1 -16.33 15.77 -13.48
C MET A 1 -16.18 15.91 -11.99
N VAL A 2 -15.00 15.64 -11.43
CA VAL A 2 -14.74 15.77 -10.00
C VAL A 2 -14.65 17.25 -9.65
N GLU A 3 -15.56 17.78 -8.83
CA GLU A 3 -15.50 19.16 -8.32
C GLU A 3 -14.22 19.37 -7.51
N LYS A 4 -13.51 20.47 -7.76
CA LYS A 4 -12.28 20.82 -7.04
C LYS A 4 -12.58 20.98 -5.54
N GLY A 5 -11.74 20.39 -4.69
CA GLY A 5 -11.75 20.58 -3.24
C GLY A 5 -12.75 19.72 -2.45
N ARG A 6 -13.44 18.76 -3.07
CA ARG A 6 -14.28 17.78 -2.37
C ARG A 6 -13.77 16.37 -2.60
N HIS A 7 -13.73 15.57 -1.52
CA HIS A 7 -13.30 14.18 -1.58
C HIS A 7 -14.09 13.36 -2.61
N ALA A 8 -13.41 12.54 -3.42
CA ALA A 8 -14.03 11.76 -4.50
C ALA A 8 -15.22 10.90 -4.01
N ALA A 9 -15.05 10.17 -2.90
CA ALA A 9 -16.14 9.39 -2.29
C ALA A 9 -17.39 10.21 -1.96
N ARG A 10 -17.25 11.46 -1.48
CA ARG A 10 -18.41 12.33 -1.21
C ARG A 10 -19.12 12.70 -2.51
N GLN A 11 -18.38 12.88 -3.59
CA GLN A 11 -18.97 13.20 -4.89
C GLN A 11 -19.74 12.02 -5.46
N LEU A 12 -19.19 10.80 -5.31
CA LEU A 12 -19.86 9.56 -5.72
C LEU A 12 -21.09 9.24 -4.87
N ALA A 13 -21.13 9.70 -3.61
CA ALA A 13 -22.28 9.53 -2.73
C ALA A 13 -23.47 10.45 -3.07
N ARG A 14 -23.25 11.58 -3.75
CA ARG A 14 -24.31 12.59 -3.97
C ARG A 14 -25.57 12.07 -4.65
N PRO A 15 -25.51 11.27 -5.74
CA PRO A 15 -26.73 10.78 -6.37
C PRO A 15 -27.59 9.93 -5.43
N VAL A 16 -26.97 9.28 -4.43
CA VAL A 16 -27.66 8.49 -3.41
C VAL A 16 -28.25 9.42 -2.33
N GLU A 17 -27.53 10.47 -1.95
CA GLU A 17 -28.02 11.51 -1.03
C GLU A 17 -29.20 12.30 -1.61
N ASP A 18 -29.19 12.59 -2.92
CA ASP A 18 -30.29 13.25 -3.63
C ASP A 18 -31.59 12.40 -3.63
N LEU A 19 -31.47 11.09 -3.41
CA LEU A 19 -32.61 10.16 -3.22
C LEU A 19 -33.07 10.07 -1.75
N GLY A 20 -32.51 10.89 -0.86
CA GLY A 20 -32.86 10.92 0.56
C GLY A 20 -32.12 9.89 1.42
N ILE A 21 -31.11 9.20 0.87
CA ILE A 21 -30.30 8.22 1.62
C ILE A 21 -29.06 8.91 2.19
N SER A 22 -28.96 9.02 3.51
CA SER A 22 -27.82 9.65 4.18
C SER A 22 -26.57 8.76 4.16
N VAL A 23 -25.48 9.22 3.54
CA VAL A 23 -24.18 8.53 3.53
C VAL A 23 -23.26 9.15 4.60
N VAL A 24 -23.19 8.48 5.74
CA VAL A 24 -22.39 8.96 6.90
C VAL A 24 -20.93 8.51 6.83
N ASP A 25 -20.70 7.29 6.36
CA ASP A 25 -19.38 6.68 6.27
C ASP A 25 -18.93 6.65 4.80
N LEU A 26 -17.80 7.29 4.54
CA LEU A 26 -17.17 7.37 3.22
C LEU A 26 -15.89 6.52 3.14
N SER A 27 -15.61 5.72 4.17
CA SER A 27 -14.54 4.73 4.10
C SER A 27 -14.93 3.63 3.12
N GLU A 28 -13.95 3.23 2.33
CA GLU A 28 -14.08 2.09 1.44
C GLU A 28 -13.98 0.80 2.26
N LYS A 29 -14.77 -0.21 1.87
CA LYS A 29 -14.81 -1.51 2.56
C LYS A 29 -14.94 -2.62 1.53
N VAL A 30 -14.13 -3.65 1.69
CA VAL A 30 -14.30 -4.93 1.01
C VAL A 30 -14.39 -6.03 2.05
N PHE A 31 -15.15 -7.08 1.75
CA PHE A 31 -15.40 -8.17 2.68
C PHE A 31 -14.96 -9.47 2.00
N PRO A 32 -13.68 -9.87 2.12
CA PRO A 32 -13.23 -11.15 1.60
C PRO A 32 -14.04 -12.29 2.21
N SER A 33 -14.30 -13.33 1.43
CA SER A 33 -15.01 -14.54 1.86
C SER A 33 -14.15 -15.40 2.80
N ILE A 34 -14.74 -16.47 3.33
CA ILE A 34 -14.00 -17.46 4.13
C ILE A 34 -12.96 -18.16 3.24
N GLU A 35 -13.33 -18.45 2.00
CA GLU A 35 -12.48 -19.05 0.97
C GLU A 35 -11.29 -18.14 0.64
N ASP A 36 -11.52 -16.83 0.46
CA ASP A 36 -10.45 -15.86 0.21
C ASP A 36 -9.47 -15.79 1.39
N ARG A 37 -9.99 -15.79 2.63
CA ARG A 37 -9.15 -15.79 3.85
C ARG A 37 -8.39 -17.08 4.05
N LYS A 38 -8.96 -18.21 3.62
CA LYS A 38 -8.26 -19.50 3.60
C LYS A 38 -7.10 -19.44 2.63
N PHE A 39 -7.33 -19.00 1.39
CA PHE A 39 -6.26 -18.78 0.41
C PHE A 39 -5.16 -17.88 0.98
N ALA A 40 -5.51 -16.75 1.60
CA ALA A 40 -4.54 -15.84 2.18
C ALA A 40 -3.71 -16.50 3.30
N SER A 41 -4.33 -17.33 4.14
CA SER A 41 -3.64 -18.08 5.20
C SER A 41 -2.61 -19.04 4.60
N ASP A 42 -3.01 -19.81 3.59
CA ASP A 42 -2.14 -20.77 2.92
C ASP A 42 -1.01 -20.08 2.15
N PHE A 43 -1.30 -18.94 1.52
CA PHE A 43 -0.32 -18.14 0.78
C PHE A 43 0.76 -17.55 1.70
N LEU A 44 0.38 -17.14 2.91
CA LEU A 44 1.26 -16.49 3.88
C LEU A 44 1.89 -17.46 4.90
N GLN A 45 1.53 -18.75 4.91
CA GLN A 45 1.89 -19.70 5.97
C GLN A 45 3.40 -19.82 6.27
N SER A 46 4.26 -19.52 5.29
CA SER A 46 5.72 -19.60 5.44
C SER A 46 6.37 -18.30 5.94
N LEU A 47 5.60 -17.21 6.03
CA LEU A 47 6.10 -15.89 6.42
C LEU A 47 5.81 -15.65 7.90
N HIS A 48 6.78 -15.10 8.63
CA HIS A 48 6.57 -14.67 10.01
C HIS A 48 6.12 -13.21 10.06
N GLN A 49 5.33 -12.87 11.07
CA GLN A 49 4.97 -11.49 11.34
C GLN A 49 6.13 -10.73 11.99
N PRO A 50 6.23 -9.40 11.80
CA PRO A 50 5.38 -8.58 10.93
C PRO A 50 5.69 -8.80 9.43
N ILE A 51 4.67 -8.69 8.58
CA ILE A 51 4.82 -8.73 7.11
C ILE A 51 4.48 -7.36 6.52
N ILE A 52 5.35 -6.88 5.63
CA ILE A 52 5.17 -5.63 4.91
C ILE A 52 4.92 -5.93 3.45
N ALA A 53 3.76 -5.51 2.95
CA ALA A 53 3.41 -5.53 1.55
C ALA A 53 3.75 -4.20 0.89
N ILE A 54 4.36 -4.23 -0.30
CA ILE A 54 4.59 -3.04 -1.12
C ILE A 54 3.93 -3.16 -2.49
N HIS A 55 3.37 -2.07 -3.00
CA HIS A 55 3.00 -1.92 -4.41
C HIS A 55 3.77 -0.74 -5.01
N PRO A 56 4.90 -0.99 -5.71
CA PRO A 56 5.78 0.07 -6.20
C PRO A 56 5.25 0.77 -7.47
N GLY A 57 4.17 0.25 -8.06
CA GLY A 57 3.52 0.80 -9.25
C GLY A 57 2.33 1.71 -8.95
N SER A 58 1.85 2.41 -9.99
CA SER A 58 0.58 3.15 -9.98
C SER A 58 0.14 3.47 -11.42
N GLY A 59 -1.00 4.15 -11.57
CA GLY A 59 -1.52 4.58 -12.87
C GLY A 59 -0.70 5.68 -13.58
N SER A 60 0.34 6.26 -12.95
CA SER A 60 1.25 7.20 -13.60
C SER A 60 2.64 7.18 -12.98
N LYS A 61 3.69 7.23 -13.82
CA LYS A 61 5.10 7.24 -13.39
C LYS A 61 5.47 8.43 -12.51
N GLU A 62 4.70 9.52 -12.55
CA GLU A 62 4.93 10.71 -11.71
C GLU A 62 4.48 10.53 -10.26
N LYS A 63 3.57 9.58 -10.01
CA LYS A 63 3.11 9.21 -8.67
C LYS A 63 4.00 8.15 -8.01
N ASN A 64 4.90 7.54 -8.78
CA ASN A 64 5.75 6.47 -8.27
C ASN A 64 7.01 7.05 -7.61
N TRP A 65 7.23 6.67 -6.36
CA TRP A 65 8.50 6.85 -5.68
C TRP A 65 9.60 6.06 -6.43
N PRO A 66 10.81 6.62 -6.60
CA PRO A 66 11.88 5.99 -7.36
C PRO A 66 12.15 4.55 -6.88
N LEU A 67 12.40 3.64 -7.83
CA LEU A 67 12.66 2.23 -7.50
C LEU A 67 13.87 2.08 -6.59
N GLU A 68 14.88 2.92 -6.80
CA GLU A 68 16.11 2.97 -6.05
C GLU A 68 15.85 3.30 -4.57
N ASN A 69 14.80 4.07 -4.27
CA ASN A 69 14.42 4.37 -2.90
C ASN A 69 13.74 3.17 -2.21
N TRP A 70 12.92 2.40 -2.94
CA TRP A 70 12.38 1.12 -2.45
C TRP A 70 13.50 0.12 -2.15
N ILE A 71 14.47 0.01 -3.07
CA ILE A 71 15.64 -0.85 -2.91
C ILE A 71 16.46 -0.42 -1.68
N ALA A 72 16.70 0.88 -1.52
CA ALA A 72 17.42 1.42 -0.37
C ALA A 72 16.70 1.13 0.95
N LEU A 73 15.38 1.37 1.00
CA LEU A 73 14.53 1.16 2.18
C LEU A 73 14.57 -0.29 2.68
N PHE A 74 14.54 -1.26 1.76
CA PHE A 74 14.55 -2.69 2.09
C PHE A 74 15.91 -3.38 1.84
N SER A 75 16.99 -2.61 1.69
CA SER A 75 18.32 -3.18 1.47
C SER A 75 18.83 -3.90 2.73
N ARG A 76 19.58 -5.00 2.55
CA ARG A 76 20.21 -5.75 3.66
C ARG A 76 21.12 -4.89 4.56
N SER A 77 21.71 -3.85 3.98
CA SER A 77 22.57 -2.87 4.67
C SER A 77 21.81 -1.65 5.20
N GLY A 78 20.54 -1.47 4.81
CA GLY A 78 19.70 -0.36 5.23
C GLY A 78 19.36 -0.42 6.72
N GLY A 79 19.15 0.76 7.33
CA GLY A 79 18.78 0.90 8.74
C GLY A 79 17.51 0.16 9.12
N PHE A 80 16.57 0.02 8.20
CA PHE A 80 15.24 -0.53 8.44
C PHE A 80 15.26 -1.97 8.97
N LEU A 81 16.09 -2.83 8.36
CA LEU A 81 16.26 -4.23 8.79
C LEU A 81 17.08 -4.37 10.08
N ASN A 82 17.74 -3.30 10.53
CA ASN A 82 18.53 -3.27 11.75
C ASN A 82 17.79 -2.59 12.92
N ALA A 83 16.90 -1.63 12.65
CA ALA A 83 16.04 -0.98 13.63
C ALA A 83 14.96 -1.94 14.17
N ALA A 84 14.44 -2.83 13.31
CA ALA A 84 13.64 -4.00 13.72
C ALA A 84 14.38 -4.94 14.69
N GLY A 85 15.71 -4.81 14.81
CA GLY A 85 16.51 -5.48 15.83
C GLY A 85 16.13 -5.13 17.27
N ARG A 86 15.37 -4.04 17.52
CA ARG A 86 14.79 -3.77 18.85
C ARG A 86 13.57 -4.66 19.18
N LEU A 87 12.91 -5.22 18.16
CA LEU A 87 11.76 -6.12 18.26
C LEU A 87 12.13 -7.61 18.07
N GLY A 88 13.39 -7.92 17.77
CA GLY A 88 13.92 -9.29 17.76
C GLY A 88 13.70 -10.09 16.47
N THR A 89 12.86 -9.63 15.54
CA THR A 89 12.66 -10.26 14.22
C THR A 89 12.60 -9.23 13.09
N ARG A 90 13.21 -9.55 11.95
CA ARG A 90 13.11 -8.73 10.73
C ARG A 90 11.71 -8.92 10.12
N PRO A 91 11.07 -7.89 9.55
CA PRO A 91 9.81 -8.10 8.84
C PRO A 91 10.01 -8.93 7.57
N CYS A 92 9.05 -9.78 7.23
CA CYS A 92 8.98 -10.40 5.90
C CYS A 92 8.51 -9.36 4.87
N LEU A 93 9.06 -9.40 3.66
CA LEU A 93 8.66 -8.50 2.57
C LEU A 93 7.79 -9.24 1.56
N LEU A 94 6.70 -8.59 1.13
CA LEU A 94 5.82 -9.04 0.06
C LEU A 94 5.70 -7.95 -1.00
N VAL A 95 5.95 -8.29 -2.26
CA VAL A 95 5.76 -7.37 -3.40
C VAL A 95 4.49 -7.74 -4.13
N VAL A 96 3.56 -6.80 -4.20
CA VAL A 96 2.36 -6.91 -5.03
C VAL A 96 2.69 -6.38 -6.42
N SER A 97 2.24 -7.07 -7.47
CA SER A 97 2.40 -6.60 -8.85
C SER A 97 1.31 -7.14 -9.78
N GLY A 98 0.77 -6.29 -10.64
CA GLY A 98 -0.13 -6.68 -11.74
C GLY A 98 0.58 -6.80 -13.09
N GLU A 99 -0.19 -6.97 -14.15
CA GLU A 99 0.28 -7.05 -15.54
C GLU A 99 1.09 -5.81 -15.96
N ALA A 100 0.68 -4.62 -15.50
CA ALA A 100 1.37 -3.36 -15.82
C ALA A 100 2.71 -3.18 -15.09
N ASP A 101 2.99 -4.00 -14.07
CA ASP A 101 4.15 -3.87 -13.19
C ASP A 101 5.24 -4.91 -13.48
N GLU A 102 5.09 -5.74 -14.53
CA GLU A 102 5.97 -6.89 -14.81
C GLU A 102 7.45 -6.53 -14.87
N LEU A 103 7.80 -5.44 -15.59
CA LEU A 103 9.19 -4.98 -15.70
C LEU A 103 9.76 -4.51 -14.35
N LEU A 104 8.92 -3.87 -13.53
CA LEU A 104 9.32 -3.39 -12.22
C LEU A 104 9.52 -4.59 -11.28
N ALA A 105 8.56 -5.52 -11.25
CA ALA A 105 8.65 -6.74 -10.47
C ALA A 105 9.90 -7.56 -10.83
N ALA A 106 10.20 -7.72 -12.12
CA ALA A 106 11.40 -8.43 -12.56
C ALA A 106 12.71 -7.76 -12.09
N ARG A 107 12.76 -6.42 -12.06
CA ARG A 107 13.92 -5.68 -11.55
C ARG A 107 14.09 -5.88 -10.04
N LEU A 108 13.00 -5.88 -9.28
CA LEU A 108 13.04 -6.17 -7.84
C LEU A 108 13.42 -7.63 -7.55
N GLU A 109 12.92 -8.59 -8.33
CA GLU A 109 13.32 -9.99 -8.21
C GLU A 109 14.82 -10.17 -8.46
N HIS A 110 15.37 -9.47 -9.45
CA HIS A 110 16.80 -9.51 -9.73
C HIS A 110 17.63 -8.92 -8.57
N GLU A 111 17.21 -7.75 -8.07
CA GLU A 111 17.89 -7.06 -6.97
C GLU A 111 17.82 -7.84 -5.65
N TRP A 112 16.68 -8.48 -5.39
CA TRP A 112 16.40 -9.17 -4.13
C TRP A 112 16.48 -10.70 -4.23
N LYS A 113 17.18 -11.23 -5.24
CA LYS A 113 17.36 -12.68 -5.45
C LYS A 113 17.94 -13.43 -4.24
N ASP A 114 18.74 -12.75 -3.42
CA ASP A 114 19.40 -13.29 -2.23
C ASP A 114 18.71 -12.82 -0.92
N GLN A 115 17.45 -12.36 -1.02
CA GLN A 115 16.61 -11.93 0.10
C GLN A 115 15.32 -12.76 0.15
N ASP A 116 14.75 -12.91 1.35
CA ASP A 116 13.48 -13.61 1.53
C ASP A 116 12.30 -12.65 1.24
N VAL A 117 11.94 -12.55 -0.04
CA VAL A 117 10.86 -11.69 -0.53
C VAL A 117 9.81 -12.52 -1.27
N ARG A 118 8.55 -12.41 -0.84
CA ARG A 118 7.41 -13.05 -1.51
C ARG A 118 6.88 -12.15 -2.62
N PHE A 119 6.63 -12.69 -3.81
CA PHE A 119 5.98 -11.95 -4.90
C PHE A 119 4.54 -12.42 -5.10
N ALA A 120 3.58 -11.51 -4.91
CA ALA A 120 2.16 -11.70 -5.19
C ALA A 120 1.84 -11.15 -6.59
N LYS A 121 2.10 -11.98 -7.61
CA LYS A 121 1.91 -11.63 -9.02
C LYS A 121 0.52 -11.99 -9.49
N LYS A 122 -0.21 -11.01 -10.05
CA LYS A 122 -1.50 -11.21 -10.73
C LYS A 122 -2.52 -12.02 -9.91
N LEU A 123 -2.54 -11.80 -8.58
CA LEU A 123 -3.56 -12.41 -7.73
C LEU A 123 -4.94 -11.83 -8.06
N PRO A 124 -6.00 -12.65 -8.06
CA PRO A 124 -7.37 -12.15 -8.10
C PRO A 124 -7.60 -11.14 -6.96
N LEU A 125 -8.33 -10.05 -7.23
CA LEU A 125 -8.53 -8.98 -6.25
C LEU A 125 -9.13 -9.44 -4.91
N PRO A 126 -10.08 -10.39 -4.84
CA PRO A 126 -10.58 -10.90 -3.56
C PRO A 126 -9.50 -11.60 -2.73
N HIS A 127 -8.66 -12.42 -3.38
CA HIS A 127 -7.51 -13.06 -2.73
C HIS A 127 -6.49 -12.03 -2.26
N LEU A 128 -6.20 -11.02 -3.09
CA LEU A 128 -5.27 -9.97 -2.74
C LEU A 128 -5.78 -9.14 -1.55
N ALA A 129 -7.07 -8.81 -1.52
CA ALA A 129 -7.69 -8.14 -0.37
C ALA A 129 -7.55 -8.96 0.92
N ALA A 130 -7.84 -10.27 0.86
CA ALA A 130 -7.67 -11.16 2.02
C ALA A 130 -6.21 -11.28 2.49
N VAL A 131 -5.25 -11.24 1.56
CA VAL A 131 -3.82 -11.19 1.88
C VAL A 131 -3.50 -9.87 2.59
N LEU A 132 -3.92 -8.74 2.02
CA LEU A 132 -3.59 -7.40 2.51
C LEU A 132 -4.24 -7.08 3.88
N GLU A 133 -5.44 -7.60 4.19
CA GLU A 133 -6.14 -7.46 5.48
C GLU A 133 -5.25 -7.78 6.70
N ARG A 134 -4.16 -8.54 6.51
CA ARG A 134 -3.29 -9.07 7.58
C ARG A 134 -1.91 -8.41 7.66
N LEU A 135 -1.64 -7.39 6.85
CA LEU A 135 -0.30 -6.86 6.63
C LEU A 135 -0.24 -5.34 6.83
N ILE A 136 0.97 -4.83 7.01
CA ILE A 136 1.26 -3.42 6.80
C ILE A 136 1.46 -3.23 5.30
N PHE A 137 0.80 -2.24 4.71
CA PHE A 137 0.88 -1.96 3.28
C PHE A 137 1.54 -0.60 3.02
N ILE A 138 2.48 -0.55 2.07
CA ILE A 138 3.07 0.69 1.58
C ILE A 138 2.84 0.79 0.09
N GLY A 139 2.29 1.91 -0.36
CA GLY A 139 1.97 2.11 -1.78
C GLY A 139 1.85 3.57 -2.15
N HIS A 140 1.32 3.82 -3.34
CA HIS A 140 1.13 5.15 -3.88
C HIS A 140 -0.37 5.52 -3.92
N ASP A 141 -0.71 6.64 -4.54
CA ASP A 141 -2.06 6.90 -5.04
C ASP A 141 -2.41 5.93 -6.21
N SER A 142 -2.87 4.73 -5.86
CA SER A 142 -3.18 3.62 -6.78
C SER A 142 -4.41 2.82 -6.33
N GLY A 143 -5.03 2.08 -7.26
CA GLY A 143 -6.17 1.21 -6.94
C GLY A 143 -5.84 0.09 -5.96
N ILE A 144 -4.60 -0.38 -5.91
CA ILE A 144 -4.16 -1.40 -4.94
C ILE A 144 -4.09 -0.81 -3.53
N SER A 145 -3.70 0.46 -3.40
CA SER A 145 -3.74 1.17 -2.11
C SER A 145 -5.16 1.34 -1.59
N HIS A 146 -6.11 1.64 -2.48
CA HIS A 146 -7.53 1.67 -2.13
C HIS A 146 -8.04 0.28 -1.70
N LEU A 147 -7.64 -0.77 -2.43
CA LEU A 147 -7.97 -2.14 -2.05
C LEU A 147 -7.41 -2.51 -0.66
N ALA A 148 -6.15 -2.15 -0.38
CA ALA A 148 -5.49 -2.42 0.89
C ALA A 148 -6.23 -1.72 2.06
N ALA A 149 -6.52 -0.43 1.90
CA ALA A 149 -7.26 0.34 2.89
C ALA A 149 -8.67 -0.22 3.11
N ALA A 150 -9.38 -0.54 2.04
CA ALA A 150 -10.71 -1.13 2.08
C ALA A 150 -10.74 -2.51 2.76
N ALA A 151 -9.66 -3.28 2.62
CA ALA A 151 -9.49 -4.59 3.24
C ALA A 151 -9.09 -4.50 4.72
N GLY A 152 -8.72 -3.31 5.22
CA GLY A 152 -8.35 -3.12 6.63
C GLY A 152 -6.85 -3.14 6.90
N ALA A 153 -5.98 -3.14 5.89
CA ALA A 153 -4.53 -3.10 6.06
C ALA A 153 -4.07 -1.79 6.71
N ASN A 154 -3.04 -1.84 7.58
CA ASN A 154 -2.38 -0.62 8.06
C ASN A 154 -1.57 -0.01 6.92
N CYS A 155 -2.02 1.11 6.36
CA CYS A 155 -1.51 1.66 5.10
C CYS A 155 -0.64 2.89 5.32
N ILE A 156 0.52 2.92 4.68
CA ILE A 156 1.37 4.10 4.52
C ILE A 156 1.39 4.45 3.02
N LEU A 157 0.74 5.54 2.65
CA LEU A 157 0.54 5.91 1.26
C LEU A 157 1.38 7.13 0.88
N LEU A 158 2.27 6.93 -0.09
CA LEU A 158 3.17 7.96 -0.61
C LEU A 158 2.44 8.75 -1.71
N PHE A 159 2.10 10.01 -1.39
CA PHE A 159 1.42 10.90 -2.31
C PHE A 159 2.40 11.87 -2.99
N GLY A 160 2.20 12.06 -4.28
CA GLY A 160 2.94 13.03 -5.10
C GLY A 160 2.01 14.12 -5.64
N PRO A 161 1.84 14.18 -6.98
CA PRO A 161 1.21 15.32 -7.64
C PRO A 161 -0.29 15.43 -7.38
N THR A 162 -0.93 14.36 -6.93
CA THR A 162 -2.36 14.34 -6.60
C THR A 162 -2.64 14.84 -5.20
N ASP A 163 -3.80 15.45 -5.03
CA ASP A 163 -4.25 15.98 -3.76
C ASP A 163 -4.85 14.86 -2.88
N PRO A 164 -4.21 14.48 -1.77
CA PRO A 164 -4.74 13.43 -0.89
C PRO A 164 -6.08 13.80 -0.26
N SER A 165 -6.44 15.10 -0.12
CA SER A 165 -7.76 15.49 0.38
C SER A 165 -8.89 15.10 -0.59
N VAL A 166 -8.55 14.83 -1.86
CA VAL A 166 -9.49 14.40 -2.89
C VAL A 166 -9.47 12.88 -3.06
N TRP A 167 -8.27 12.27 -3.03
CA TRP A 167 -8.05 10.90 -3.49
C TRP A 167 -7.65 9.90 -2.41
N ALA A 168 -7.12 10.32 -1.26
CA ALA A 168 -6.65 9.36 -0.27
C ALA A 168 -7.83 8.57 0.35
N PRO A 169 -7.68 7.26 0.56
CA PRO A 169 -8.64 6.49 1.35
C PRO A 169 -8.96 7.18 2.67
N ARG A 170 -10.25 7.21 3.04
CA ARG A 170 -10.72 7.85 4.29
C ARG A 170 -10.66 6.91 5.51
N ASN A 171 -10.03 5.76 5.34
CA ASN A 171 -9.99 4.73 6.37
C ASN A 171 -9.03 5.17 7.49
N PRO A 172 -9.38 4.92 8.77
CA PRO A 172 -8.61 5.42 9.92
C PRO A 172 -7.22 4.79 10.07
N ASN A 173 -7.00 3.65 9.42
CA ASN A 173 -5.75 2.90 9.34
C ASN A 173 -4.83 3.37 8.19
N VAL A 174 -5.11 4.53 7.59
CA VAL A 174 -4.33 5.09 6.48
C VAL A 174 -3.56 6.33 6.94
N GLN A 175 -2.23 6.24 6.82
CA GLN A 175 -1.32 7.35 6.97
C GLN A 175 -0.85 7.82 5.59
N VAL A 176 -0.99 9.12 5.30
CA VAL A 176 -0.48 9.72 4.06
C VAL A 176 0.85 10.40 4.34
N LEU A 177 1.87 10.08 3.53
CA LEU A 177 3.14 10.81 3.48
C LEU A 177 3.21 11.63 2.19
N ARG A 178 3.65 12.88 2.31
CA ARG A 178 3.77 13.79 1.17
C ARG A 178 4.88 14.81 1.41
N ALA A 179 5.79 14.93 0.47
CA ALA A 179 6.81 15.97 0.51
C ALA A 179 6.16 17.36 0.37
N ALA A 180 6.77 18.39 0.99
CA ALA A 180 6.27 19.76 0.92
C ALA A 180 6.13 20.29 -0.52
N SER A 181 6.97 19.79 -1.44
CA SER A 181 6.93 20.13 -2.87
C SER A 181 5.75 19.49 -3.63
N GLY A 182 5.05 18.53 -3.04
CA GLY A 182 4.08 17.69 -3.74
C GLY A 182 4.70 16.75 -4.78
N ASN A 183 6.03 16.62 -4.81
CA ASN A 183 6.71 15.65 -5.66
C ASN A 183 7.08 14.43 -4.82
N VAL A 184 6.52 13.26 -5.14
CA VAL A 184 6.79 12.01 -4.40
C VAL A 184 8.29 11.70 -4.37
N ARG A 185 9.05 12.07 -5.42
CA ARG A 185 10.51 11.84 -5.49
C ARG A 185 11.30 12.58 -4.42
N ALA A 186 10.72 13.64 -3.83
CA ALA A 186 11.34 14.42 -2.78
C ALA A 186 11.08 13.85 -1.37
N LEU A 187 10.26 12.80 -1.23
CA LEU A 187 10.16 12.06 0.03
C LEU A 187 11.46 11.30 0.27
N GLU A 188 12.08 11.54 1.41
CA GLU A 188 13.31 10.88 1.80
C GLU A 188 13.06 9.46 2.31
N VAL A 189 14.02 8.57 2.09
CA VAL A 189 13.93 7.18 2.59
C VAL A 189 13.75 7.15 4.11
N ALA A 190 14.42 8.05 4.84
CA ALA A 190 14.34 8.13 6.30
C ALA A 190 12.94 8.52 6.81
N GLU A 191 12.21 9.36 6.07
CA GLU A 191 10.83 9.73 6.43
C GLU A 191 9.88 8.53 6.31
N VAL A 192 10.02 7.78 5.21
CA VAL A 192 9.24 6.55 4.99
C VAL A 192 9.63 5.49 6.01
N GLU A 193 10.92 5.31 6.28
CA GLU A 193 11.44 4.38 7.28
C GLU A 193 10.87 4.66 8.67
N ALA A 194 10.84 5.92 9.09
CA ALA A 194 10.29 6.33 10.39
C ALA A 194 8.78 6.03 10.49
N ALA A 195 8.01 6.25 9.42
CA ALA A 195 6.59 5.93 9.39
C ALA A 195 6.35 4.41 9.50
N VAL A 196 7.11 3.61 8.75
CA VAL A 196 7.01 2.14 8.81
C VAL A 196 7.39 1.64 10.20
N ALA A 197 8.46 2.16 10.79
CA ALA A 197 8.90 1.79 12.13
C ALA A 197 7.86 2.11 13.22
N ALA A 198 7.01 3.12 13.03
CA ALA A 198 5.93 3.45 13.96
C ALA A 198 4.73 2.49 13.86
N CYS A 199 4.65 1.66 12.82
CA CYS A 199 3.59 0.67 12.60
C CYS A 199 3.98 -0.76 13.01
N LEU A 200 5.26 -1.00 13.33
CA LEU A 200 5.79 -2.28 13.80
C LEU A 200 5.69 -2.40 15.33
#